data_AF-A0A485BF95-F1
#
_entry.id   AF-A0A485BF95-F1
#
_cell.length_a   1.000
_cell.length_b   1.000
_cell.length_c   1.000
_cell.angle_alpha   90.00
_cell.angle_beta   90.00
_cell.angle_gamma   90.00
#
_symmetry.space_group_name_H-M   'P 1'
#
loop_
_entity.id
_entity.type
_entity.pdbx_description
1 polymer ?
#
loop_
_entity_poly.entity_id
_entity_poly.type
_entity_poly.pdbx_seq_one_letter_code
_entity_poly.pdbx_strand_id
1 'polypeptide(L)'
;MITLALVAGHTGRQDLLAVVNSWADDLLRTLPKTEEGGFQHVVKEQPNTGHLWDDTLFMTCLFLGTAGVVLKRKDLIDEASYQFLLHTRYLCEPASGLWYHGWTFVGKHHFSKAFWGAATPGSPWRSQSLSRCWGIASMPACSAICRRWWRVR
;
A
#
# COMPACT_ATOMS: atom_id res chain seq x y z
N MET A 1 -14.09 1.94 -3.17
CA MET A 1 -13.53 1.11 -4.26
C MET A 1 -13.47 -0.38 -3.88
N ILE A 2 -12.81 -0.74 -2.77
CA ILE A 2 -12.70 -2.14 -2.33
C ILE A 2 -14.04 -2.88 -2.13
N THR A 3 -15.03 -2.23 -1.50
CA THR A 3 -16.35 -2.83 -1.30
C THR A 3 -17.02 -3.22 -2.62
N LEU A 4 -16.85 -2.39 -3.67
CA LEU A 4 -17.39 -2.70 -4.99
C LEU A 4 -16.70 -3.93 -5.60
N ALA A 5 -15.37 -4.05 -5.46
CA ALA A 5 -14.63 -5.23 -5.92
C ALA A 5 -15.11 -6.51 -5.22
N LEU A 6 -15.32 -6.45 -3.90
CA LEU A 6 -15.84 -7.58 -3.13
C LEU A 6 -17.26 -7.97 -3.55
N VAL A 7 -18.16 -7.00 -3.72
CA VAL A 7 -19.53 -7.23 -4.19
C VAL A 7 -19.53 -7.78 -5.62
N ALA A 8 -18.70 -7.25 -6.51
CA ALA A 8 -18.56 -7.73 -7.89
C ALA A 8 -18.08 -9.20 -7.92
N GLY A 9 -17.09 -9.54 -7.09
CA GLY A 9 -16.60 -10.92 -6.96
C GLY A 9 -17.63 -11.89 -6.37
N HIS A 10 -18.43 -11.44 -5.40
CA HIS A 10 -19.47 -12.27 -4.79
C HIS A 10 -20.67 -12.49 -5.71
N THR A 11 -21.11 -11.44 -6.42
CA THR A 11 -22.31 -11.48 -7.26
C THR A 11 -22.04 -11.99 -8.68
N GLY A 12 -20.79 -11.91 -9.16
CA GLY A 12 -20.42 -12.29 -10.54
C GLY A 12 -21.00 -11.37 -11.62
N ARG A 13 -21.55 -10.21 -11.22
CA ARG A 13 -22.17 -9.24 -12.12
C ARG A 13 -21.15 -8.60 -13.05
N GLN A 14 -21.33 -8.82 -14.35
CA GLN A 14 -20.37 -8.40 -15.38
C GLN A 14 -20.25 -6.87 -15.50
N ASP A 15 -21.33 -6.14 -15.25
CA ASP A 15 -21.32 -4.68 -15.25
C ASP A 15 -20.46 -4.12 -14.10
N LEU A 16 -20.53 -4.72 -12.92
CA LEU A 16 -19.69 -4.33 -11.78
C LEU A 16 -18.23 -4.70 -11.99
N LEU A 17 -17.97 -5.88 -12.57
CA LEU A 17 -16.61 -6.32 -12.92
C LEU A 17 -15.97 -5.38 -13.94
N ALA A 18 -16.73 -4.91 -14.94
CA ALA A 18 -16.25 -3.94 -15.93
C ALA A 18 -15.85 -2.61 -15.26
N VAL A 19 -16.66 -2.10 -14.31
CA VAL A 19 -16.33 -0.90 -13.55
C VAL A 19 -15.07 -1.09 -12.71
N VAL A 20 -14.96 -2.22 -11.99
CA VAL A 20 -13.77 -2.54 -11.19
C VAL A 20 -12.52 -2.63 -12.06
N ASN A 21 -12.62 -3.24 -13.25
CA ASN A 21 -11.52 -3.34 -14.19
C ASN A 21 -11.09 -1.96 -14.70
N SER A 22 -12.06 -1.12 -15.12
CA SER A 22 -11.77 0.25 -15.57
C SER A 22 -11.04 1.06 -14.49
N TRP A 23 -11.50 0.99 -13.25
CA TRP A 23 -10.85 1.69 -12.13
C TRP A 23 -9.44 1.18 -11.86
N ALA A 24 -9.22 -0.14 -11.94
CA ALA A 24 -7.89 -0.71 -11.77
C ALA A 24 -6.92 -0.23 -12.88
N ASP A 25 -7.38 -0.22 -14.13
CA ASP A 25 -6.58 0.27 -15.26
C ASP A 25 -6.28 1.77 -15.15
N ASP A 26 -7.27 2.55 -14.73
CA ASP A 26 -7.07 3.98 -14.51
C ASP A 26 -6.08 4.25 -13.38
N LEU A 27 -6.14 3.51 -12.27
CA LEU A 27 -5.16 3.66 -11.18
C LEU A 27 -3.75 3.34 -11.66
N LEU A 28 -3.54 2.24 -12.40
CA LEU A 28 -2.21 1.88 -12.91
C LEU A 28 -1.65 2.92 -13.88
N ARG A 29 -2.51 3.54 -14.68
CA ARG A 29 -2.12 4.50 -15.72
C ARG A 29 -1.94 5.93 -15.17
N THR A 30 -2.78 6.34 -14.23
CA THR A 30 -2.91 7.75 -13.85
C THR A 30 -2.21 8.08 -12.53
N LEU A 31 -2.01 7.11 -11.63
CA LEU A 31 -1.32 7.40 -10.37
C LEU A 31 0.16 7.72 -10.63
N PRO A 32 0.64 8.90 -10.21
CA PRO A 32 2.04 9.21 -10.31
C PRO A 32 2.84 8.26 -9.42
N LYS A 33 3.99 7.84 -9.92
CA LYS A 33 4.94 7.00 -9.20
C LYS A 33 6.10 7.84 -8.68
N THR A 34 6.55 7.52 -7.47
CA THR A 34 7.76 8.06 -6.85
C THR A 34 9.02 7.47 -7.51
N GLU A 35 10.21 7.92 -7.08
CA GLU A 35 11.51 7.50 -7.63
C GLU A 35 11.69 5.97 -7.69
N GLU A 36 11.28 5.25 -6.64
CA GLU A 36 11.34 3.78 -6.61
C GLU A 36 10.05 3.11 -7.14
N GLY A 37 9.17 3.84 -7.84
CA GLY A 37 7.96 3.26 -8.41
C GLY A 37 6.78 3.11 -7.44
N GLY A 38 6.89 3.64 -6.21
CA GLY A 38 5.80 3.63 -5.24
C GLY A 38 4.68 4.59 -5.62
N PHE A 39 3.42 4.25 -5.40
CA PHE A 39 2.31 5.18 -5.67
C PHE A 39 2.41 6.42 -4.79
N GLN A 40 2.42 7.58 -5.44
CA GLN A 40 2.45 8.85 -4.75
C GLN A 40 1.08 9.15 -4.14
N HIS A 41 1.08 9.64 -2.91
CA HIS A 41 -0.15 10.00 -2.22
C HIS A 41 -0.71 11.34 -2.71
N VAL A 42 -1.44 11.32 -3.80
CA VAL A 42 -2.07 12.54 -4.36
C VAL A 42 -3.36 12.85 -3.61
N VAL A 43 -3.44 14.05 -3.04
CA VAL A 43 -4.70 14.61 -2.53
C VAL A 43 -5.12 15.78 -3.41
N LYS A 44 -6.43 16.04 -3.46
CA LYS A 44 -7.02 17.07 -4.35
C LYS A 44 -6.36 18.45 -4.20
N GLU A 45 -5.85 18.75 -3.02
CA GLU A 45 -5.31 20.06 -2.66
C GLU A 45 -3.78 20.16 -2.80
N GLN A 46 -3.06 19.03 -2.84
CA GLN A 46 -1.60 19.01 -2.83
C GLN A 46 -1.06 17.85 -3.66
N PRO A 47 -0.14 18.11 -4.61
CA PRO A 47 0.43 17.05 -5.45
C PRO A 47 1.28 16.07 -4.63
N ASN A 48 1.82 16.46 -3.47
CA ASN A 48 2.61 15.58 -2.59
C ASN A 48 3.75 14.86 -3.34
N THR A 49 4.49 15.63 -4.15
CA THR A 49 5.53 15.09 -5.04
C THR A 49 6.56 14.27 -4.28
N GLY A 50 6.68 12.99 -4.63
CA GLY A 50 7.61 12.07 -3.99
C GLY A 50 7.20 11.63 -2.59
N HIS A 51 5.93 11.77 -2.18
CA HIS A 51 5.48 11.31 -0.86
C HIS A 51 4.84 9.92 -0.91
N LEU A 52 5.22 9.07 0.04
CA LEU A 52 4.54 7.81 0.35
C LEU A 52 3.81 7.96 1.68
N TRP A 53 2.58 7.45 1.73
CA TRP A 53 1.72 7.50 2.90
C TRP A 53 1.11 6.13 3.14
N ASP A 54 0.94 5.75 4.40
CA ASP A 54 0.35 4.47 4.80
C ASP A 54 -1.10 4.32 4.31
N ASP A 55 -1.89 5.40 4.26
CA ASP A 55 -3.25 5.41 3.71
C ASP A 55 -3.33 4.88 2.27
N THR A 56 -2.28 5.04 1.47
CA THR A 56 -2.20 4.57 0.08
C THR A 56 -2.29 3.04 -0.02
N LEU A 57 -1.81 2.33 1.00
CA LEU A 57 -1.92 0.87 1.08
C LEU A 57 -3.37 0.43 1.23
N PHE A 58 -4.12 1.10 2.09
CA PHE A 58 -5.50 0.75 2.35
C PHE A 58 -6.42 1.19 1.21
N MET A 59 -6.26 2.43 0.72
CA MET A 59 -7.18 3.03 -0.25
C MET A 59 -6.97 2.46 -1.66
N THR A 60 -5.72 2.22 -2.06
CA THR A 60 -5.37 1.84 -3.44
C THR A 60 -4.86 0.41 -3.52
N CYS A 61 -3.84 0.04 -2.73
CA CYS A 61 -3.16 -1.25 -2.92
C CYS A 61 -4.04 -2.43 -2.54
N LEU A 62 -4.82 -2.30 -1.46
CA LEU A 62 -5.77 -3.33 -1.04
C LEU A 62 -6.90 -3.50 -2.07
N PHE A 63 -7.35 -2.40 -2.68
CA PHE A 63 -8.29 -2.46 -3.81
C PHE A 63 -7.68 -3.20 -5.00
N LEU A 64 -6.46 -2.85 -5.44
CA LEU A 64 -5.79 -3.48 -6.58
C LEU A 64 -5.58 -4.98 -6.35
N GLY A 65 -5.13 -5.38 -5.15
CA GLY A 65 -4.98 -6.80 -4.82
C GLY A 65 -6.31 -7.55 -4.87
N THR A 66 -7.38 -6.96 -4.30
CA THR A 66 -8.73 -7.55 -4.34
C THR A 66 -9.27 -7.66 -5.76
N ALA A 67 -9.14 -6.58 -6.55
CA ALA A 67 -9.55 -6.54 -7.94
C ALA A 67 -8.77 -7.56 -8.79
N GLY A 68 -7.48 -7.73 -8.55
CA GLY A 68 -6.65 -8.75 -9.20
C GLY A 68 -7.14 -10.17 -8.96
N VAL A 69 -7.54 -10.50 -7.73
CA VAL A 69 -8.13 -11.82 -7.41
C VAL A 69 -9.48 -12.00 -8.11
N VAL A 70 -10.36 -11.01 -8.00
CA VAL A 70 -11.72 -11.06 -8.56
C VAL A 70 -11.72 -11.15 -10.09
N LEU A 71 -10.87 -10.37 -10.76
CA LEU A 71 -10.74 -10.32 -12.21
C LEU A 71 -9.76 -11.36 -12.77
N LYS A 72 -9.09 -12.15 -11.89
CA LYS A 72 -8.02 -13.09 -12.24
C LYS A 72 -6.87 -12.43 -13.01
N ARG A 73 -6.52 -11.21 -12.61
CA ARG A 73 -5.47 -10.37 -13.19
C ARG A 73 -4.22 -10.37 -12.32
N LYS A 74 -3.19 -11.10 -12.78
CA LYS A 74 -1.92 -11.25 -12.05
C LYS A 74 -1.12 -9.95 -11.95
N ASP A 75 -1.19 -9.11 -12.98
CA ASP A 75 -0.55 -7.79 -13.02
C ASP A 75 -1.01 -6.90 -11.85
N LEU A 76 -2.30 -6.90 -11.52
CA LEU A 76 -2.84 -6.13 -10.38
C LEU A 76 -2.34 -6.66 -9.04
N ILE A 77 -2.22 -7.99 -8.91
CA ILE A 77 -1.72 -8.65 -7.69
C ILE A 77 -0.23 -8.35 -7.50
N ASP A 78 0.55 -8.44 -8.57
CA ASP A 78 1.99 -8.21 -8.55
C ASP A 78 2.30 -6.74 -8.24
N GLU A 79 1.58 -5.78 -8.83
CA GLU A 79 1.73 -4.36 -8.49
C GLU A 79 1.32 -4.10 -7.04
N ALA A 80 0.16 -4.61 -6.57
CA ALA A 80 -0.25 -4.45 -5.18
C ALA A 80 0.83 -4.99 -4.22
N SER A 81 1.37 -6.17 -4.50
CA SER A 81 2.43 -6.80 -3.71
C SER A 81 3.71 -5.95 -3.69
N TYR A 82 4.10 -5.40 -4.85
CA TYR A 82 5.23 -4.48 -4.95
C TYR A 82 5.04 -3.24 -4.06
N GLN A 83 3.85 -2.63 -4.14
CA GLN A 83 3.52 -1.44 -3.36
C GLN A 83 3.54 -1.71 -1.86
N PHE A 84 2.99 -2.84 -1.41
CA PHE A 84 3.07 -3.23 0.01
C PHE A 84 4.53 -3.34 0.49
N LEU A 85 5.39 -3.99 -0.29
CA LEU A 85 6.80 -4.14 0.09
C LEU A 85 7.55 -2.82 0.11
N LEU A 86 7.34 -1.97 -0.89
CA LEU A 86 7.97 -0.67 -0.99
C LEU A 86 7.52 0.23 0.16
N HIS A 87 6.23 0.31 0.46
CA HIS A 87 5.73 1.11 1.58
C HIS A 87 6.21 0.55 2.91
N THR A 88 6.26 -0.77 3.11
CA THR A 88 6.86 -1.36 4.31
C THR A 88 8.34 -0.98 4.44
N ARG A 89 9.11 -0.98 3.35
CA ARG A 89 10.53 -0.60 3.36
C ARG A 89 10.73 0.84 3.86
N TYR A 90 9.89 1.76 3.41
CA TYR A 90 10.03 3.18 3.71
C TYR A 90 9.32 3.62 4.98
N LEU A 91 8.20 3.01 5.34
CA LEU A 91 7.36 3.45 6.45
C LEU A 91 7.56 2.62 7.72
N CYS A 92 8.04 1.39 7.65
CA CYS A 92 8.22 0.56 8.84
C CYS A 92 9.57 0.81 9.53
N GLU A 93 9.54 1.07 10.84
CA GLU A 93 10.72 1.06 11.69
C GLU A 93 11.01 -0.37 12.19
N PRO A 94 12.15 -1.00 11.84
CA PRO A 94 12.42 -2.39 12.21
C PRO A 94 12.59 -2.64 13.71
N ALA A 95 13.00 -1.62 14.48
CA ALA A 95 13.28 -1.76 15.90
C ALA A 95 12.01 -1.90 16.73
N SER A 96 10.99 -1.10 16.44
CA SER A 96 9.71 -1.10 17.14
C SER A 96 8.61 -1.89 16.41
N GLY A 97 8.77 -2.11 15.11
CA GLY A 97 7.71 -2.64 14.24
C GLY A 97 6.60 -1.62 13.95
N LEU A 98 6.72 -0.38 14.41
CA LEU A 98 5.76 0.70 14.17
C LEU A 98 5.94 1.30 12.77
N TRP A 99 4.89 1.95 12.29
CA TRP A 99 4.86 2.59 10.98
C TRP A 99 4.85 4.11 11.13
N TYR A 100 5.75 4.77 10.42
CA TYR A 100 5.68 6.21 10.18
C TYR A 100 4.52 6.52 9.25
N HIS A 101 3.86 7.65 9.46
CA HIS A 101 2.71 8.05 8.67
C HIS A 101 3.07 8.40 7.22
N GLY A 102 4.26 8.97 7.00
CA GLY A 102 4.69 9.36 5.67
C GLY A 102 6.21 9.38 5.49
N TRP A 103 6.61 9.29 4.24
CA TRP A 103 7.99 9.40 3.76
C TRP A 103 8.03 10.36 2.58
N THR A 104 9.06 11.19 2.51
CA THR A 104 9.35 11.99 1.31
C THR A 104 10.68 11.60 0.69
N PHE A 105 10.68 11.37 -0.63
CA PHE A 105 11.90 11.25 -1.41
C PHE A 105 12.62 12.59 -1.57
N VAL A 106 11.88 13.70 -1.45
CA VAL A 106 12.46 15.05 -1.42
C VAL A 106 13.01 15.30 -0.01
N GLY A 107 14.33 15.24 0.13
CA GLY A 107 15.00 15.39 1.44
C GLY A 107 15.14 14.10 2.25
N LYS A 108 14.56 12.98 1.79
CA LYS A 108 14.77 11.62 2.32
C LYS A 108 14.55 11.50 3.83
N HIS A 109 13.38 11.93 4.32
CA HIS A 109 13.03 11.88 5.74
C HIS A 109 11.54 11.56 5.98
N HIS A 110 11.22 11.14 7.22
CA HIS A 110 9.88 10.74 7.67
C HIS A 110 9.03 11.89 8.23
N PHE A 111 9.09 13.08 7.62
CA PHE A 111 8.47 14.31 8.16
C PHE A 111 8.78 14.51 9.66
N SER A 112 7.76 14.51 10.52
CA SER A 112 7.87 14.67 11.98
C SER A 112 8.29 13.40 12.74
N LYS A 113 8.55 12.29 12.05
CA LYS A 113 8.75 10.94 12.63
C LYS A 113 7.57 10.51 13.52
N ALA A 114 6.38 11.07 13.30
CA ALA A 114 5.19 10.66 14.02
C ALA A 114 4.77 9.25 13.58
N PHE A 115 4.68 8.34 14.55
CA PHE A 115 4.10 7.02 14.32
C PHE A 115 2.58 7.16 14.24
N TRP A 116 1.99 6.59 13.18
CA TRP A 116 0.54 6.58 13.04
C TRP A 116 -0.08 5.75 14.18
N GLY A 117 -0.98 6.36 14.95
CA GLY A 117 -1.57 5.77 16.16
C GLY A 117 -0.84 6.04 17.49
N ALA A 118 0.33 6.69 17.49
CA ALA A 118 1.06 7.03 18.72
C ALA A 118 0.66 8.39 19.34
N ALA A 119 -0.11 9.22 18.63
CA ALA A 119 -0.45 10.58 19.05
C ALA A 119 -1.43 10.68 20.24
N THR A 120 -1.94 9.57 20.80
CA THR A 120 -2.83 9.60 21.97
C THR A 120 -2.60 8.42 22.93
N PRO A 121 -2.18 8.68 24.19
CA PRO A 121 -2.36 7.76 25.33
C PRO A 121 -3.78 7.15 25.32
N GLY A 122 -3.90 5.82 25.19
CA GLY A 122 -5.19 5.12 25.26
C GLY A 122 -5.92 4.84 23.92
N SER A 123 -5.35 5.16 22.77
CA SER A 123 -5.95 4.81 21.48
C SER A 123 -6.00 3.28 21.23
N PRO A 124 -7.17 2.68 20.91
CA PRO A 124 -7.30 1.24 20.61
C PRO A 124 -6.56 0.83 19.31
N TRP A 125 -6.14 1.81 18.52
CA TRP A 125 -5.33 1.63 17.32
C TRP A 125 -3.87 1.27 17.63
N ARG A 126 -3.41 1.45 18.88
CA ARG A 126 -2.07 1.05 19.31
C ARG A 126 -1.84 -0.47 19.23
N SER A 127 -2.92 -1.24 19.31
CA SER A 127 -2.96 -2.70 19.13
C SER A 127 -3.31 -3.13 17.70
N GLN A 128 -3.84 -2.23 16.87
CA GLN A 128 -4.25 -2.51 15.48
C GLN A 128 -3.34 -1.89 14.41
N SER A 129 -2.35 -1.06 14.79
CA SER A 129 -1.21 -0.82 13.91
C SER A 129 -0.65 -2.19 13.54
N LEU A 130 -0.47 -2.46 12.25
CA LEU A 130 -0.04 -3.75 11.68
C LEU A 130 1.28 -4.22 12.31
N SER A 131 1.21 -4.75 13.54
CA SER A 131 2.33 -5.13 14.38
C SER A 131 2.92 -6.47 13.96
N ARG A 132 2.76 -6.84 12.69
CA ARG A 132 3.30 -8.06 12.08
C ARG A 132 3.78 -7.80 10.65
N CYS A 133 4.69 -6.84 10.46
CA CYS A 133 5.57 -6.85 9.27
C CYS A 133 6.30 -8.19 9.10
N TRP A 134 6.61 -8.86 10.21
CA TRP A 134 7.18 -10.22 10.20
C TRP A 134 6.28 -11.27 9.53
N GLY A 135 4.95 -11.09 9.53
CA GLY A 135 4.01 -12.01 8.87
C GLY A 135 3.98 -11.86 7.34
N ILE A 136 4.22 -10.66 6.83
CA ILE A 136 4.25 -10.36 5.38
C ILE A 136 5.56 -10.88 4.76
N ALA A 137 6.68 -10.78 5.49
CA ALA A 137 7.97 -11.35 5.08
C ALA A 137 7.97 -12.89 4.96
N SER A 138 7.00 -13.57 5.59
CA SER A 138 6.82 -15.03 5.52
C SER A 138 5.89 -15.52 4.40
N MET A 139 5.33 -14.63 3.55
CA MET A 139 4.57 -15.07 2.37
C MET A 139 5.50 -15.71 1.31
N PRO A 140 5.20 -16.92 0.79
CA PRO A 140 6.08 -17.64 -0.14
C PRO A 140 6.42 -16.84 -1.41
N ALA A 141 5.45 -16.07 -1.93
CA ALA A 141 5.59 -15.22 -3.11
C ALA A 141 6.55 -14.01 -2.89
N CYS A 142 6.82 -13.67 -1.63
CA CYS A 142 7.61 -12.50 -1.22
C CYS A 142 9.09 -12.81 -0.99
N SER A 143 9.47 -14.09 -0.96
CA SER A 143 10.72 -14.55 -0.35
C SER A 143 12.01 -14.23 -1.13
N ALA A 144 11.92 -13.95 -2.44
CA ALA A 144 13.07 -13.59 -3.28
C ALA A 144 13.35 -12.07 -3.28
N ILE A 145 12.30 -11.25 -3.36
CA ILE A 145 12.39 -9.79 -3.35
C ILE A 145 12.73 -9.30 -1.95
N CYS A 146 12.06 -9.81 -0.91
CA CYS A 146 12.27 -9.35 0.46
C CYS A 146 13.72 -9.60 0.96
N ARG A 147 14.35 -10.72 0.58
CA ARG A 147 15.72 -11.06 1.01
C ARG A 147 16.81 -10.23 0.33
N ARG A 148 16.61 -9.80 -0.91
CA ARG A 148 17.59 -8.96 -1.64
C ARG A 148 17.50 -7.50 -1.24
N TRP A 149 16.30 -7.02 -0.89
CA TRP A 149 16.04 -5.61 -0.60
C TRP A 149 16.30 -5.21 0.86
N TRP A 150 16.24 -6.17 1.81
CA TRP A 150 16.49 -5.88 3.23
C TRP A 150 17.98 -5.75 3.62
N ARG A 151 18.91 -6.17 2.74
CA ARG A 151 20.37 -6.14 3.03
C ARG A 151 21.06 -4.83 2.71
N VAL A 152 20.37 -3.88 2.08
CA VAL A 152 20.93 -2.58 1.72
C VAL A 152 20.27 -1.51 2.62
N ARG A 153 20.84 -1.35 3.82
CA ARG A 153 20.71 -0.15 4.64
C ARG A 153 22.05 0.54 4.68
#